data_AF-A0A9N9FSQ6-F1
#
_entry.id   AF-A0A9N9FSQ6-F1
#
_cell.length_a   1.000
_cell.length_b   1.000
_cell.length_c   1.000
_cell.angle_alpha   90.00
_cell.angle_beta   90.00
_cell.angle_gamma   90.00
#
_symmetry.space_group_name_H-M   'P 1'
#
loop_
_entity.id
_entity.type
_entity.pdbx_description
1 polymer ?
#
loop_
_entity_poly.entity_id
_entity_poly.type
_entity_poly.pdbx_seq_one_letter_code
_entity_poly.pdbx_strand_id
1 'polypeptide(L)'
;MTAKLYRQNMAVQRWDFGNIKKYSRDPVNDPAGCNAPNLPAFQITIPIGEVFWDPPSPIPPAYVPVIPATIIGTNFIIDLYRIQRIALKAKV
;
A
#
# COMPACT_ATOMS: atom_id res chain seq x y z
N MET A 1 -5.44 5.45 -10.95
CA MET A 1 -5.36 5.89 -9.54
C MET A 1 -4.08 5.30 -9.03
N THR A 2 -3.19 6.08 -8.43
CA THR A 2 -1.82 5.61 -8.16
C THR A 2 -1.54 5.60 -6.66
N ALA A 3 -1.00 4.49 -6.17
CA ALA A 3 -0.46 4.38 -4.82
C ALA A 3 1.07 4.39 -4.90
N LYS A 4 1.70 4.99 -3.89
CA LYS A 4 3.16 5.00 -3.72
C LYS A 4 3.48 4.67 -2.28
N LEU A 5 4.41 3.75 -2.06
CA LEU A 5 4.94 3.43 -0.74
C LEU A 5 6.37 3.97 -0.64
N TYR A 6 6.57 4.80 0.38
CA TYR A 6 7.86 5.36 0.72
C TYR A 6 8.37 4.65 1.99
N ARG A 7 9.60 4.16 1.93
CA ARG A 7 10.30 3.55 3.06
C ARG A 7 11.71 4.12 3.12
N GLN A 8 12.25 4.32 4.32
CA GLN A 8 13.61 4.81 4.46
C GLN A 8 14.59 3.85 3.78
N ASN A 9 15.57 4.41 3.05
CA ASN A 9 16.63 3.65 2.38
C ASN A 9 16.15 2.59 1.36
N MET A 10 14.91 2.65 0.90
CA MET A 10 14.35 1.75 -0.11
C MET A 10 13.84 2.51 -1.33
N ALA A 11 13.87 1.86 -2.49
CA ALA A 11 13.26 2.40 -3.70
C ALA A 11 11.74 2.55 -3.52
N VAL A 12 11.18 3.63 -4.08
CA VAL A 12 9.74 3.90 -4.03
C VAL A 12 8.99 2.82 -4.80
N GLN A 13 8.10 2.12 -4.12
CA GLN A 13 7.19 1.15 -4.75
C GLN A 13 5.93 1.86 -5.22
N ARG A 14 5.39 1.46 -6.38
CA ARG A 14 4.25 2.12 -7.02
C ARG A 14 3.26 1.10 -7.58
N TRP A 15 1.98 1.39 -7.41
CA TRP A 15 0.87 0.62 -7.99
C TRP A 15 -0.04 1.55 -8.77
N ASP A 16 -0.43 1.16 -9.99
CA ASP A 16 -1.58 1.76 -10.66
C ASP A 16 -2.77 0.82 -10.50
N PHE A 17 -3.80 1.32 -9.83
CA PHE A 17 -4.98 0.56 -9.43
C PHE A 17 -6.27 1.27 -9.85
N GLY A 18 -6.19 2.28 -10.72
CA GLY A 18 -7.41 2.89 -11.25
C GLY A 18 -7.99 2.07 -12.39
N ASN A 19 -9.33 1.95 -12.44
CA ASN A 19 -9.99 1.31 -13.58
C ASN A 19 -9.91 2.10 -14.88
N ILE A 20 -9.63 3.41 -14.82
CA ILE A 20 -9.50 4.25 -16.00
C ILE A 20 -8.02 4.47 -16.26
N LYS A 21 -7.50 3.82 -17.31
CA LYS A 21 -6.16 4.06 -17.82
C LYS A 21 -6.16 5.36 -18.66
N LYS A 22 -5.94 6.52 -18.03
CA LYS A 22 -5.89 7.81 -18.74
C LYS A 22 -4.74 7.79 -19.75
N TYR A 23 -5.03 8.04 -21.04
CA TYR A 23 -4.09 7.97 -22.17
C TYR A 23 -3.61 6.56 -22.57
N SER A 24 -4.26 5.49 -22.13
CA SER A 24 -3.92 4.15 -22.63
C SER A 24 -4.51 3.89 -24.02
N ARG A 25 -3.74 3.16 -24.85
CA ARG A 25 -4.18 2.57 -26.11
C ARG A 25 -4.79 1.17 -25.92
N ASP A 26 -4.82 0.68 -24.68
CA ASP A 26 -5.44 -0.60 -24.36
C ASP A 26 -6.93 -0.54 -24.76
N PRO A 27 -7.46 -1.62 -25.35
CA PRO A 27 -8.86 -1.66 -25.72
C PRO A 27 -9.72 -1.38 -24.48
N VAL A 28 -10.79 -0.60 -24.66
CA VAL A 28 -11.75 -0.22 -23.61
C VAL A 28 -12.36 -1.46 -22.91
N ASN A 29 -12.24 -2.62 -23.53
CA ASN A 29 -12.71 -3.91 -23.04
C ASN A 29 -11.69 -4.69 -22.19
N ASP A 30 -10.49 -4.16 -21.98
CA ASP A 30 -9.49 -4.80 -21.12
C ASP A 30 -9.92 -4.64 -19.65
N PRO A 31 -10.23 -5.74 -18.93
CA PRO A 31 -10.71 -5.63 -17.56
C PRO A 31 -9.65 -4.95 -16.71
N ALA A 32 -10.07 -3.96 -15.93
CA ALA A 32 -9.17 -3.29 -15.00
C ALA A 32 -8.55 -4.32 -14.06
N GLY A 33 -7.22 -4.29 -13.91
CA GLY A 33 -6.52 -5.27 -13.08
C GLY A 33 -7.01 -5.27 -11.61
N CYS A 34 -7.35 -4.10 -11.06
CA CYS A 34 -7.90 -3.95 -9.71
C CYS A 34 -9.44 -3.97 -9.75
N ASN A 35 -10.05 -5.14 -9.96
CA ASN A 35 -11.51 -5.28 -10.11
C ASN A 35 -12.20 -6.04 -8.98
N ALA A 36 -11.44 -6.65 -8.07
CA ALA A 36 -11.96 -7.43 -6.94
C ALA A 36 -11.13 -7.17 -5.67
N PRO A 37 -11.72 -7.34 -4.47
CA PRO A 37 -10.97 -7.29 -3.22
C PRO A 37 -10.00 -8.46 -3.11
N ASN A 38 -8.98 -8.30 -2.27
CA ASN A 38 -7.98 -9.32 -1.92
C ASN A 38 -7.13 -9.86 -3.09
N LEU A 39 -7.00 -9.10 -4.19
CA LEU A 39 -6.06 -9.46 -5.26
C LEU A 39 -4.61 -9.19 -4.79
N PRO A 40 -3.72 -10.20 -4.77
CA PRO A 40 -2.37 -10.04 -4.21
C PRO A 40 -1.54 -8.93 -4.88
N ALA A 41 -1.68 -8.74 -6.19
CA ALA A 41 -0.99 -7.69 -6.93
C ALA A 41 -1.43 -6.26 -6.54
N PHE A 42 -2.54 -6.12 -5.81
CA PHE A 42 -3.14 -4.85 -5.40
C PHE A 42 -3.26 -4.73 -3.87
N GLN A 43 -2.49 -5.53 -3.13
CA GLN A 43 -2.33 -5.39 -1.68
C GLN A 43 -0.97 -4.77 -1.36
N ILE A 44 -0.98 -3.82 -0.42
CA ILE A 44 0.22 -3.28 0.19
C ILE A 44 0.31 -3.84 1.61
N THR A 45 1.32 -4.67 1.84
CA THR A 45 1.62 -5.22 3.16
C THR A 45 2.72 -4.40 3.81
N ILE A 46 2.41 -3.80 4.96
CA ILE A 46 3.35 -3.01 5.75
C ILE A 46 3.46 -3.66 7.12
N PRO A 47 4.65 -4.17 7.51
CA PRO A 47 4.86 -4.65 8.86
C PRO A 47 4.55 -3.55 9.87
N ILE A 48 3.83 -3.89 10.94
CA ILE A 48 3.46 -2.91 11.96
C ILE A 48 4.70 -2.24 12.55
N GLY A 49 5.80 -3.00 12.67
CA GLY A 49 7.04 -2.44 13.17
C GLY A 49 7.74 -1.44 12.26
N GLU A 50 7.53 -1.50 10.95
CA GLU A 50 8.00 -0.44 10.05
C GLU A 50 7.20 0.86 10.19
N VAL A 51 6.01 0.83 10.81
CA VAL A 51 5.18 2.03 11.00
C VAL A 51 5.49 2.72 12.32
N PHE A 52 5.59 1.94 13.40
CA PHE A 52 5.73 2.49 14.75
C PHE A 52 7.17 2.47 15.27
N TRP A 53 8.02 1.62 14.72
CA TRP A 53 9.37 1.36 15.21
C TRP A 53 10.41 1.41 14.08
N ASP A 54 10.16 2.22 13.05
CA ASP A 54 11.17 2.52 12.02
C ASP A 54 12.33 3.27 12.70
N PRO A 55 13.57 2.77 12.62
CA PRO A 55 14.70 3.46 13.23
C PRO A 55 14.93 4.83 12.56
N PRO A 56 15.48 5.81 13.28
CA PRO A 56 15.98 7.01 12.65
C PRO A 56 17.14 6.66 11.69
N SER A 57 17.29 7.44 10.62
CA SER A 57 18.42 7.32 9.70
C SER A 57 19.48 8.39 10.01
N PRO A 58 20.76 8.02 10.27
CA PRO A 58 21.31 6.67 10.26
C PRO A 58 20.90 5.85 11.50
N ILE A 59 20.79 4.52 11.33
CA ILE A 59 20.38 3.59 12.40
C ILE A 59 21.44 3.57 13.52
N PRO A 60 21.08 3.90 14.77
CA PRO A 60 22.01 3.79 15.90
C PRO A 60 22.42 2.33 16.16
N PRO A 61 23.69 2.04 16.54
CA PRO A 61 24.19 0.66 16.71
C PRO A 61 23.42 -0.21 17.72
N ALA A 62 22.68 0.41 18.65
CA ALA A 62 21.94 -0.26 19.71
C ALA A 62 20.42 -0.03 19.63
N TYR A 63 19.90 0.34 18.45
CA TYR A 63 18.46 0.50 18.29
C TYR A 63 17.75 -0.86 18.39
N VAL A 64 17.09 -1.09 19.53
CA VAL A 64 16.19 -2.21 19.75
C VAL A 64 14.81 -1.62 20.07
N PRO A 65 13.81 -1.81 19.20
CA PRO A 65 12.50 -1.24 19.44
C PRO A 65 11.78 -1.95 20.60
N VAL A 66 11.18 -1.17 21.50
CA VAL A 66 10.34 -1.70 22.59
C VAL A 66 8.93 -1.87 22.06
N ILE A 67 8.56 -3.11 21.76
CA ILE A 67 7.23 -3.49 21.26
C ILE A 67 6.34 -3.85 22.46
N PRO A 68 5.20 -3.15 22.68
CA PRO A 68 4.26 -3.54 23.72
C PRO A 68 3.68 -4.94 23.46
N ALA A 69 3.60 -5.77 24.49
CA ALA A 69 3.05 -7.13 24.38
C ALA A 69 1.57 -7.17 23.97
N THR A 70 0.85 -6.04 24.05
CA THR A 70 -0.56 -5.90 23.65
C THR A 70 -0.76 -5.82 22.14
N ILE A 71 0.30 -5.70 21.34
CA ILE A 71 0.21 -5.65 19.87
C ILE A 71 0.18 -7.08 19.32
N ILE A 72 -1.00 -7.54 18.90
CA ILE A 72 -1.24 -8.91 18.41
C ILE A 72 -1.06 -9.01 16.88
N GLY A 73 -1.14 -7.88 16.17
CA GLY A 73 -1.02 -7.84 14.71
C GLY A 73 0.43 -7.80 14.22
N THR A 74 0.70 -8.43 13.08
CA THR A 74 2.03 -8.42 12.44
C THR A 74 2.12 -7.44 11.27
N ASN A 75 1.04 -7.27 10.51
CA ASN A 75 1.01 -6.44 9.31
C ASN A 75 -0.25 -5.59 9.20
N PHE A 76 -0.11 -4.39 8.66
CA PHE A 76 -1.19 -3.69 7.98
C PHE A 76 -1.32 -4.23 6.56
N ILE A 77 -2.54 -4.58 6.16
CA ILE A 77 -2.86 -4.98 4.79
C ILE A 77 -3.79 -3.92 4.21
N ILE A 78 -3.27 -3.14 3.27
CA ILE A 78 -4.05 -2.14 2.55
C ILE A 78 -4.49 -2.74 1.22
N ASP A 79 -5.80 -2.93 1.08
CA ASP A 79 -6.42 -3.39 -0.16
C ASP A 79 -6.78 -2.18 -1.05
N LEU A 80 -6.06 -2.02 -2.16
CA LEU A 80 -6.24 -0.88 -3.06
C LEU A 80 -7.62 -0.88 -3.75
N TYR A 81 -8.27 -2.04 -3.89
CA TYR A 81 -9.64 -2.10 -4.39
C TYR A 81 -10.60 -1.37 -3.44
N ARG A 82 -10.44 -1.55 -2.13
CA ARG A 82 -11.28 -0.86 -1.13
C ARG A 82 -11.08 0.65 -1.17
N ILE A 83 -9.83 1.10 -1.31
CA ILE A 83 -9.50 2.53 -1.47
C ILE A 83 -10.17 3.11 -2.71
N GLN A 84 -10.12 2.38 -3.84
CA GLN A 84 -10.79 2.79 -5.07
C GLN A 84 -12.31 2.93 -4.88
N ARG A 85 -12.96 1.98 -4.20
CA ARG A 85 -14.41 2.04 -3.95
C ARG A 85 -14.80 3.24 -3.08
N ILE A 86 -14.00 3.58 -2.08
CA ILE A 86 -14.21 4.77 -1.24
C ILE A 86 -14.09 6.04 -2.08
N ALA A 87 -13.01 6.15 -2.87
CA ALA A 87 -12.78 7.31 -3.72
C ALA A 87 -13.87 7.50 -4.79
N LEU A 88 -14.42 6.42 -5.34
CA LEU A 88 -15.54 6.48 -6.28
C LEU A 88 -16.83 6.95 -5.61
N LYS A 89 -17.10 6.50 -4.37
CA LYS A 89 -18.27 6.95 -3.60
C LYS A 89 -18.20 8.43 -3.23
N ALA A 90 -17.01 8.94 -2.91
CA ALA A 90 -16.81 10.34 -2.52
C ALA A 90 -16.92 11.36 -3.66
N LYS A 91 -17.07 10.90 -4.91
CA LYS A 91 -17.25 11.76 -6.10
C LYS A 91 -18.71 12.01 -6.46
N VAL A 92 -19.63 11.37 -5.73
CA VAL A 92 -21.09 11.50 -5.90
C VAL A 92 -21.58 12.59 -4.97
#